data_AF-A0AAW2E782-F1
#
_entry.id   AF-A0AAW2E782-F1
#
_cell.length_a   1.000
_cell.length_b   1.000
_cell.length_c   1.000
_cell.angle_alpha   90.00
_cell.angle_beta   90.00
_cell.angle_gamma   90.00
#
_symmetry.space_group_name_H-M   'P 1'
#
loop_
_entity.id
_entity.type
_entity.pdbx_description
1 polymer ?
#
loop_
_entity_poly.entity_id
_entity_poly.type
_entity_poly.pdbx_seq_one_letter_code
_entity_poly.pdbx_strand_id
1 'polypeptide(L)'
;MCIITFSSINHLLWECPLARNVWALCQGKIQKCSNAEQDFFALFRMMANRLTKMELDRWATISWALWIARNKFYFEKVQQHPKAILEGQIGYLEEYQRLCAAMGNH
;
A
#
# COMPACT_ATOMS: atom_id res chain seq x y z
N MET A 1 11.76 9.67 4.30
CA MET A 1 11.62 8.27 3.87
C MET A 1 12.91 7.57 4.25
N CYS A 2 12.90 6.31 4.70
CA CYS A 2 14.14 5.64 5.12
C CYS A 2 15.05 5.48 3.89
N ILE A 3 16.25 6.07 3.94
CA ILE A 3 17.28 6.00 2.86
C ILE A 3 18.01 4.65 2.91
N ILE A 4 17.76 3.83 3.94
CA ILE A 4 18.51 2.61 4.22
C ILE A 4 18.30 1.61 3.08
N THR A 5 19.35 1.41 2.27
CA THR A 5 19.41 0.46 1.16
C THR A 5 19.16 -0.99 1.58
N PHE A 6 19.34 -1.29 2.88
CA PHE A 6 19.16 -2.60 3.50
C PHE A 6 17.83 -2.80 4.24
N SER A 7 16.89 -1.86 4.11
CA SER A 7 15.53 -2.05 4.63
C SER A 7 14.89 -3.30 4.00
N SER A 8 14.28 -4.18 4.80
CA SER A 8 13.48 -5.28 4.26
C SER A 8 12.25 -4.75 3.49
N ILE A 9 11.66 -5.58 2.63
CA ILE A 9 10.40 -5.24 1.95
C ILE A 9 9.30 -4.92 2.98
N ASN A 10 9.25 -5.66 4.10
CA ASN A 10 8.33 -5.35 5.21
C ASN A 10 8.58 -3.99 5.82
N HIS A 11 9.84 -3.63 6.06
CA HIS A 11 10.16 -2.32 6.60
C HIS A 11 9.64 -1.23 5.67
N LEU A 12 9.92 -1.36 4.39
CA LEU A 12 9.51 -0.40 3.38
C LEU A 12 7.98 -0.27 3.28
N LEU A 13 7.29 -1.41 3.22
CA LEU A 13 5.85 -1.43 2.97
C LEU A 13 5.02 -1.18 4.22
N TRP A 14 5.56 -1.35 5.42
CA TRP A 14 4.72 -1.44 6.62
C TRP A 14 5.28 -0.71 7.85
N GLU A 15 6.58 -0.81 8.12
CA GLU A 15 7.16 -0.30 9.37
C GLU A 15 7.72 1.13 9.27
N CYS A 16 8.19 1.52 8.09
CA CYS A 16 8.86 2.80 7.92
C CYS A 16 7.89 3.96 8.24
N PRO A 17 8.36 5.11 8.75
CA PRO A 17 7.47 6.20 9.15
C PRO A 17 6.53 6.68 8.03
N LEU A 18 6.99 6.70 6.78
CA LEU A 18 6.14 7.09 5.65
C LEU A 18 5.04 6.06 5.40
N ALA A 19 5.38 4.76 5.39
CA ALA A 19 4.40 3.70 5.23
C ALA A 19 3.34 3.75 6.33
N ARG A 20 3.77 3.86 7.60
CA ARG A 20 2.85 4.03 8.73
C ARG A 20 1.91 5.21 8.56
N ASN A 21 2.42 6.35 8.08
CA ASN A 21 1.59 7.53 7.83
C ASN A 21 0.60 7.31 6.67
N VAL A 22 0.98 6.60 5.61
CA VAL A 22 0.07 6.25 4.51
C VAL A 22 -1.02 5.29 4.99
N TRP A 23 -0.66 4.25 5.74
CA TRP A 23 -1.64 3.30 6.31
C TRP A 23 -2.54 3.93 7.36
N ALA A 24 -2.06 4.89 8.13
CA ALA A 24 -2.87 5.64 9.08
C ALA A 24 -3.98 6.46 8.41
N LEU A 25 -3.76 6.89 7.16
CA LEU A 25 -4.77 7.57 6.34
C LEU A 25 -5.79 6.60 5.71
N CYS A 26 -5.50 5.30 5.70
CA CYS A 26 -6.42 4.30 5.20
C CYS A 26 -7.56 4.06 6.21
N GLN A 27 -8.78 3.93 5.71
CA GLN A 27 -9.93 3.57 6.52
C GLN A 27 -10.12 2.04 6.56
N GLY A 28 -10.73 1.54 7.64
CA GLY A 28 -11.18 0.15 7.72
C GLY A 28 -10.15 -0.82 8.31
N LYS A 29 -10.24 -2.10 7.94
CA LYS A 29 -9.49 -3.19 8.58
C LYS A 29 -7.98 -3.09 8.40
N ILE A 30 -7.53 -2.53 7.28
CA ILE A 30 -6.11 -2.39 6.93
C ILE A 30 -5.36 -1.58 8.00
N GLN A 31 -5.98 -0.51 8.53
CA GLN A 31 -5.40 0.33 9.60
C GLN A 31 -5.17 -0.44 10.91
N LYS A 32 -5.95 -1.50 11.14
CA LYS A 32 -5.92 -2.32 12.36
C LYS A 32 -5.02 -3.55 12.22
N CYS A 33 -4.47 -3.80 11.04
CA CYS A 33 -3.60 -4.94 10.81
C CYS A 33 -2.23 -4.70 11.47
N SER A 34 -1.82 -5.67 12.29
CA SER A 34 -0.54 -5.61 13.01
C SER A 34 0.64 -5.62 12.04
N ASN A 35 1.75 -5.04 12.48
CA ASN A 35 3.07 -5.07 11.83
C ASN A 35 3.99 -6.17 12.39
N ALA A 36 3.43 -7.23 12.99
CA ALA A 36 4.20 -8.25 13.69
C ALA A 36 4.93 -9.26 12.79
N GLU A 37 4.67 -9.27 11.49
CA GLU A 37 5.22 -10.28 10.58
C GLU A 37 6.66 -9.94 10.15
N GLN A 38 7.54 -10.94 10.17
CA GLN A 38 8.98 -10.77 9.93
C GLN A 38 9.34 -10.70 8.44
N ASP A 39 8.51 -11.27 7.56
CA ASP A 39 8.72 -11.27 6.11
C ASP A 39 7.45 -10.94 5.30
N PHE A 40 7.64 -10.59 4.03
CA PHE A 40 6.57 -10.11 3.14
C PHE A 40 5.55 -11.19 2.79
N PHE A 41 5.96 -12.45 2.67
CA PHE A 41 5.04 -13.54 2.38
C PHE A 41 4.14 -13.84 3.58
N ALA A 42 4.69 -13.78 4.79
CA ALA A 42 3.90 -13.88 6.02
C ALA A 42 2.90 -12.71 6.13
N LEU A 43 3.35 -11.48 5.87
CA LEU A 43 2.48 -10.29 5.82
C LEU A 43 1.36 -10.46 4.78
N PHE A 44 1.69 -10.85 3.55
CA PHE A 44 0.72 -11.06 2.49
C PHE A 44 -0.32 -12.12 2.87
N ARG A 45 0.11 -13.28 3.40
CA ARG A 45 -0.81 -14.34 3.85
C ARG A 45 -1.74 -13.85 4.96
N MET A 46 -1.23 -13.12 5.93
CA MET A 46 -2.05 -12.52 6.99
C MET A 46 -3.11 -11.59 6.41
N MET A 47 -2.74 -10.74 5.45
CA MET A 47 -3.66 -9.80 4.81
C MET A 47 -4.71 -10.52 3.96
N ALA A 48 -4.29 -11.49 3.14
CA ALA A 48 -5.18 -12.29 2.31
C ALA A 48 -6.24 -13.06 3.13
N ASN A 49 -5.88 -13.51 4.34
CA ASN A 49 -6.82 -14.21 5.23
C ASN A 49 -7.81 -13.26 5.95
N ARG A 50 -7.47 -11.98 6.13
CA ARG A 50 -8.26 -11.02 6.92
C ARG A 50 -9.11 -10.08 6.07
N LEU A 51 -8.69 -9.83 4.85
CA LEU A 51 -9.28 -8.85 3.95
C LEU A 51 -10.21 -9.50 2.94
N THR A 52 -11.29 -8.81 2.59
CA THR A 52 -12.06 -9.13 1.38
C THR A 52 -11.21 -8.89 0.13
N LYS A 53 -11.62 -9.45 -1.02
CA LYS A 53 -10.92 -9.23 -2.31
C LYS A 53 -10.71 -7.72 -2.59
N MET A 54 -11.75 -6.90 -2.42
CA MET A 54 -11.67 -5.46 -2.66
C MET A 54 -10.71 -4.75 -1.69
N GLU A 55 -10.69 -5.16 -0.43
CA GLU A 55 -9.74 -4.64 0.57
C GLU A 55 -8.30 -5.09 0.25
N LEU A 56 -8.12 -6.32 -0.22
CA LEU A 56 -6.82 -6.87 -0.63
C LEU A 56 -6.28 -6.17 -1.87
N ASP A 57 -7.13 -5.86 -2.85
CA ASP A 57 -6.77 -5.06 -4.02
C ASP A 57 -6.29 -3.67 -3.59
N ARG A 58 -7.03 -3.00 -2.68
CA ARG A 58 -6.61 -1.72 -2.10
C ARG A 58 -5.26 -1.84 -1.39
N TRP A 59 -5.07 -2.89 -0.59
CA TRP A 59 -3.80 -3.15 0.09
C TRP A 59 -2.64 -3.33 -0.90
N ALA A 60 -2.84 -4.10 -1.96
CA ALA A 60 -1.81 -4.34 -2.98
C ALA A 60 -1.46 -3.05 -3.73
N THR A 61 -2.46 -2.26 -4.11
CA THR A 61 -2.28 -0.96 -4.77
C THR A 61 -1.50 0.03 -3.91
N ILE A 62 -1.83 0.14 -2.61
CA ILE A 62 -1.12 1.05 -1.70
C ILE A 62 0.31 0.56 -1.46
N SER A 63 0.52 -0.75 -1.32
CA SER A 63 1.86 -1.33 -1.21
C SER A 63 2.73 -1.00 -2.42
N TRP A 64 2.16 -1.09 -3.63
CA TRP A 64 2.83 -0.66 -4.86
C TRP A 64 3.11 0.85 -4.89
N ALA A 65 2.16 1.67 -4.42
CA ALA A 65 2.33 3.12 -4.30
C ALA A 65 3.53 3.49 -3.40
N LEU A 66 3.66 2.80 -2.26
CA LEU A 66 4.78 2.97 -1.33
C LEU A 66 6.12 2.58 -1.96
N TRP A 67 6.14 1.50 -2.74
CA TRP A 67 7.32 1.08 -3.51
C TRP A 67 7.74 2.16 -4.52
N ILE A 68 6.79 2.72 -5.28
CA ILE A 68 7.04 3.82 -6.22
C ILE A 68 7.58 5.04 -5.48
N ALA A 69 6.94 5.44 -4.38
CA ALA A 69 7.36 6.61 -3.62
C ALA A 69 8.79 6.48 -3.10
N ARG A 70 9.20 5.26 -2.71
CA ARG A 70 10.59 4.97 -2.35
C ARG A 70 11.53 5.03 -3.54
N ASN A 71 11.13 4.54 -4.71
CA ASN A 71 11.97 4.63 -5.90
C ASN A 71 12.18 6.09 -6.32
N LYS A 72 11.12 6.91 -6.33
CA LYS A 72 11.23 8.37 -6.55
C LYS A 72 12.16 9.02 -5.54
N PHE A 73 12.02 8.68 -4.26
CA PHE A 73 12.92 9.22 -3.25
C PHE A 73 14.38 8.77 -3.43
N TYR A 74 14.61 7.50 -3.79
CA TYR A 74 15.95 6.97 -3.96
C TYR A 74 16.67 7.55 -5.18
N PHE A 75 16.01 7.56 -6.34
CA PHE A 75 16.58 7.95 -7.62
C PHE A 75 16.46 9.46 -7.91
N GLU A 76 15.33 10.08 -7.55
CA GLU A 76 15.03 11.48 -7.88
C GLU A 76 15.17 12.42 -6.67
N LYS A 77 15.41 11.88 -5.46
CA LYS A 77 15.48 12.63 -4.19
C LYS A 77 14.19 13.38 -3.84
N VAL A 78 13.07 12.98 -4.43
CA VAL A 78 11.75 13.56 -4.17
C VAL A 78 11.01 12.74 -3.12
N GLN A 79 10.70 13.36 -1.97
CA GLN A 79 9.82 12.74 -0.97
C GLN A 79 8.37 13.16 -1.20
N GLN A 80 7.53 12.19 -1.57
CA GLN A 80 6.10 12.42 -1.72
C GLN A 80 5.40 12.54 -0.36
N HIS A 81 4.39 13.40 -0.30
CA HIS A 81 3.52 13.52 0.87
C HIS A 81 2.63 12.26 1.00
N PRO A 82 2.41 11.70 2.22
CA PRO A 82 1.62 10.48 2.42
C PRO A 82 0.25 10.50 1.74
N LYS A 83 -0.46 11.64 1.84
CA LYS A 83 -1.77 11.84 1.21
C LYS A 83 -1.70 11.74 -0.32
N ALA A 84 -0.66 12.30 -0.95
CA ALA A 84 -0.48 12.25 -2.40
C ALA A 84 -0.15 10.84 -2.90
N ILE A 85 0.56 10.04 -2.09
CA ILE A 85 0.83 8.61 -2.38
C ILE A 85 -0.49 7.83 -2.40
N LEU A 86 -1.35 8.08 -1.40
CA LEU A 86 -2.62 7.39 -1.23
C LEU A 86 -3.63 7.76 -2.34
N GLU A 87 -3.91 9.05 -2.50
CA GLU A 87 -4.98 9.54 -3.40
C GLU A 87 -4.68 9.22 -4.87
N GLY A 88 -3.42 9.36 -5.29
CA GLY A 88 -3.04 9.11 -6.67
C GLY A 88 -3.32 7.67 -7.12
N GLN A 89 -3.05 6.68 -6.27
CA GLN A 89 -3.19 5.27 -6.65
C GLN A 89 -4.57 4.68 -6.33
N ILE A 90 -5.22 5.16 -5.27
CA ILE A 90 -6.61 4.77 -4.98
C ILE A 90 -7.56 5.24 -6.07
N GLY A 91 -7.39 6.46 -6.59
CA GLY A 91 -8.25 6.97 -7.66
C GLY A 91 -8.26 6.08 -8.91
N TYR A 92 -7.09 5.57 -9.32
CA TYR A 92 -7.00 4.63 -10.45
C TYR A 92 -7.66 3.28 -10.16
N LEU A 93 -7.49 2.75 -8.95
CA LEU A 93 -8.12 1.48 -8.56
C LEU A 93 -9.66 1.60 -8.54
N GLU A 94 -10.19 2.70 -8.01
CA GLU A 94 -11.63 2.92 -7.95
C GLU A 94 -12.25 3.14 -9.34
N GLU A 95 -11.53 3.78 -10.26
CA GLU A 95 -11.93 3.87 -11.67
C GLU A 95 -11.96 2.48 -12.32
N TYR A 96 -10.89 1.69 -12.15
CA TYR A 96 -10.81 0.33 -12.67
C TYR A 96 -11.93 -0.57 -12.15
N GLN A 97 -12.17 -0.55 -10.84
CA GLN A 97 -13.24 -1.34 -10.20
C GLN A 97 -14.62 -0.95 -10.72
N ARG A 98 -14.87 0.35 -10.95
CA ARG A 98 -16.13 0.84 -11.54
C ARG A 98 -16.33 0.30 -12.97
N LEU A 99 -15.29 0.34 -13.80
CA LEU A 99 -15.35 -0.16 -15.18
C LEU A 99 -15.59 -1.67 -15.23
N CYS A 100 -14.89 -2.45 -14.40
CA CYS A 100 -15.10 -3.89 -14.32
C CYS A 100 -16.51 -4.26 -13.85
N ALA A 101 -17.08 -3.50 -12.89
CA ALA A 101 -18.46 -3.71 -12.45
C ALA A 101 -19.48 -3.40 -13.54
N ALA A 102 -19.24 -2.36 -14.35
CA ALA A 102 -20.09 -2.02 -15.49
C ALA A 102 -20.07 -3.09 -16.60
N MET A 103 -18.90 -3.70 -16.84
CA MET A 103 -18.73 -4.76 -17.84
C MET A 103 -19.29 -6.13 -17.41
N GLY A 104 -19.40 -6.40 -16.11
CA GLY A 104 -19.94 -7.66 -15.58
C GLY A 104 -21.48 -7.74 -15.55
N ASN A 105 -22.18 -6.68 -15.95
CA ASN A 105 -23.64 -6.59 -16.02
C ASN A 105 -24.21 -6.80 -17.44
N HIS A 106 -23.40 -7.32 -18.37
CA HIS A 106 -23.79 -7.76 -19.72
C HIS A 106 -23.54 -9.26 -19.87
#